data_AF-A0A9Y4NGS5-F1
#
_entry.id   AF-A0A9Y4NGS5-F1
#
_cell.length_a   1.000
_cell.length_b   1.000
_cell.length_c   1.000
_cell.angle_alpha   90.00
_cell.angle_beta   90.00
_cell.angle_gamma   90.00
#
_symmetry.space_group_name_H-M   'P 1'
#
loop_
_entity.id
_entity.type
_entity.pdbx_description
1 polymer ?
#
loop_
_entity_poly.entity_id
_entity_poly.type
_entity_poly.pdbx_seq_one_letter_code
_entity_poly.pdbx_strand_id
1 'polypeptide(L)'
;MEDLLAHVCADLAGSSTVCEKQAKEMLPLVIKMLTTFTPQEVCEILRACDSGRMYRSMLLSYDARAAEANFFTCKVCETVMKIVNGLLSSHRTQATVAAALKKACGLVPLGMGGLCRRIVGPFSKELIHLFLENASPRTICSAIHMCRVFEESFVEKTCETCSSPFSWVHDDGV
;
A
#
# COMPACT_ATOMS: atom_id res chain seq x y z
N MET A 1 -28.43 -9.73 22.42
CA MET A 1 -26.98 -9.94 22.13
C MET A 1 -26.57 -11.39 22.38
N GLU A 2 -27.05 -12.00 23.47
CA GLU A 2 -26.83 -13.43 23.75
C GLU A 2 -27.35 -14.36 22.64
N ASP A 3 -28.48 -14.02 22.01
CA ASP A 3 -29.01 -14.80 20.87
C ASP A 3 -28.10 -14.80 19.65
N LEU A 4 -27.41 -13.67 19.38
CA LEU A 4 -26.47 -13.56 18.27
C LEU A 4 -25.26 -14.47 18.50
N LEU A 5 -24.79 -14.55 19.75
CA LEU A 5 -23.66 -15.38 20.13
C LEU A 5 -23.99 -16.88 20.00
N ALA A 6 -25.21 -17.27 20.38
CA ALA A 6 -25.69 -18.64 20.20
C ALA A 6 -25.77 -19.03 18.72
N HIS A 7 -26.23 -18.12 17.84
CA HIS A 7 -26.25 -18.36 16.39
C HIS A 7 -24.84 -18.52 15.80
N VAL A 8 -23.91 -17.62 16.16
CA VAL A 8 -22.51 -17.70 15.69
C VAL A 8 -21.83 -18.98 16.19
N CYS A 9 -22.10 -19.40 17.43
CA CYS A 9 -21.54 -20.62 17.99
C CYS A 9 -22.16 -21.90 17.41
N ALA A 10 -23.39 -21.85 16.89
CA ALA A 10 -24.04 -22.97 16.22
C ALA A 10 -23.46 -23.23 14.82
N ASP A 11 -23.03 -22.18 14.11
CA ASP A 11 -22.41 -22.28 12.78
C ASP A 11 -20.98 -22.87 12.82
N LEU A 12 -20.30 -22.78 13.97
CA LEU A 12 -18.99 -23.38 14.19
C LEU A 12 -19.12 -24.87 14.50
N ALA A 13 -19.23 -25.69 13.45
CA ALA A 13 -19.36 -27.14 13.55
C ALA A 13 -18.30 -27.76 14.48
N GLY A 14 -18.74 -28.28 15.64
CA GLY A 14 -17.95 -29.11 16.55
C GLY A 14 -17.54 -28.49 17.90
N SER A 15 -17.91 -27.24 18.21
CA SER A 15 -17.46 -26.58 19.45
C SER A 15 -18.52 -25.73 20.17
N SER A 16 -19.81 -25.85 19.82
CA SER A 16 -20.87 -24.94 20.28
C SER A 16 -20.89 -24.69 21.81
N THR A 17 -20.77 -25.72 22.65
CA THR A 17 -20.77 -25.55 24.12
C THR A 17 -19.51 -24.87 24.66
N VAL A 18 -18.35 -25.14 24.04
CA VAL A 18 -17.07 -24.50 24.40
C VAL A 18 -17.05 -23.06 23.88
N CYS A 19 -17.55 -22.82 22.67
CA CYS A 19 -17.72 -21.52 22.05
C CYS A 19 -18.61 -20.62 22.91
N GLU A 20 -19.78 -21.10 23.34
CA GLU A 20 -20.69 -20.31 24.17
C GLU A 20 -20.06 -19.95 25.51
N LYS A 21 -19.42 -20.92 26.18
CA LYS A 21 -18.77 -20.68 27.46
C LYS A 21 -17.64 -19.66 27.33
N GLN A 22 -16.75 -19.88 26.39
CA GLN A 22 -15.57 -19.04 26.22
C GLN A 22 -15.94 -17.67 25.68
N ALA A 23 -16.94 -17.57 24.80
CA ALA A 23 -17.42 -16.28 24.35
C ALA A 23 -18.16 -15.53 25.45
N LYS A 24 -18.93 -16.18 26.33
CA LYS A 24 -19.50 -15.51 27.52
C LYS A 24 -18.43 -14.96 28.45
N GLU A 25 -17.29 -15.64 28.59
CA GLU A 25 -16.16 -15.20 29.41
C GLU A 25 -15.32 -14.10 28.74
N MET A 26 -15.11 -14.19 27.41
CA MET A 26 -14.26 -13.25 26.66
C MET A 26 -15.00 -12.00 26.20
N LEU A 27 -16.28 -12.10 25.86
CA LEU A 27 -17.10 -11.00 25.34
C LEU A 27 -17.09 -9.76 26.24
N PRO A 28 -17.28 -9.83 27.58
CA PRO A 28 -17.22 -8.63 28.41
C PRO A 28 -15.84 -7.96 28.40
N LEU A 29 -14.76 -8.74 28.28
CA LEU A 29 -13.40 -8.20 28.16
C LEU A 29 -13.19 -7.53 26.81
N VAL A 30 -13.68 -8.13 25.73
CA VAL A 30 -13.62 -7.56 24.38
C VAL A 30 -14.48 -6.30 24.29
N ILE A 31 -15.69 -6.28 24.85
CA ILE A 31 -16.54 -5.09 24.92
C ILE A 31 -15.81 -3.99 25.69
N LYS A 32 -15.28 -4.29 26.89
CA LYS A 32 -14.53 -3.31 27.68
C LYS A 32 -13.33 -2.75 26.92
N MET A 33 -12.60 -3.62 26.22
CA MET A 33 -11.47 -3.23 25.37
C MET A 33 -11.93 -2.33 24.22
N LEU A 34 -13.00 -2.69 23.51
CA LEU A 34 -13.55 -1.91 22.41
C LEU A 34 -14.14 -0.57 22.86
N THR A 35 -14.75 -0.51 24.04
CA THR A 35 -15.23 0.75 24.64
C THR A 35 -14.10 1.64 25.20
N THR A 36 -12.89 1.10 25.32
CA THR A 36 -11.69 1.88 25.71
C THR A 36 -11.11 2.63 24.51
N PHE A 37 -11.39 2.16 23.29
CA PHE A 37 -11.01 2.83 22.06
C PHE A 37 -12.13 3.74 21.56
N THR A 38 -11.76 4.90 21.04
CA THR A 38 -12.71 5.77 20.34
C THR A 38 -13.17 5.11 19.03
N PRO A 39 -14.38 5.44 18.53
CA PRO A 39 -14.84 4.98 17.22
C PRO A 39 -13.80 5.21 16.11
N GLN A 40 -13.08 6.34 16.18
CA GLN A 40 -12.01 6.69 15.26
C GLN A 40 -10.82 5.73 15.39
N GLU A 41 -10.30 5.49 16.58
CA GLU A 41 -9.17 4.56 16.80
C GLU A 41 -9.51 3.13 16.35
N VAL A 42 -10.72 2.66 16.65
CA VAL A 42 -11.19 1.36 16.16
C VAL A 42 -11.29 1.37 14.63
N CYS A 43 -11.75 2.46 14.03
CA CYS A 43 -11.89 2.57 12.58
C CYS A 43 -10.54 2.63 11.84
N GLU A 44 -9.53 3.21 12.46
CA GLU A 44 -8.13 3.18 12.01
C GLU A 44 -7.57 1.76 12.09
N ILE A 45 -7.75 1.09 13.24
CA ILE A 45 -7.31 -0.30 13.45
C ILE A 45 -7.98 -1.25 12.45
N LEU A 46 -9.28 -1.07 12.21
CA LEU A 46 -10.07 -1.85 11.25
C LEU A 46 -9.88 -1.39 9.80
N ARG A 47 -9.15 -0.29 9.58
CA ARG A 47 -8.94 0.35 8.27
C ARG A 47 -10.25 0.64 7.52
N ALA A 48 -11.32 0.90 8.28
CA ALA A 48 -12.63 1.21 7.73
C ALA A 48 -12.72 2.70 7.28
N CYS A 49 -11.76 3.54 7.68
CA CYS A 49 -11.58 4.90 7.18
C CYS A 49 -10.83 5.00 5.84
N ASP A 50 -10.19 3.92 5.39
CA ASP A 50 -9.74 3.86 4.01
C ASP A 50 -10.98 3.83 3.12
N SER A 51 -11.13 4.80 2.22
CA SER A 51 -12.25 4.88 1.26
C SER A 51 -12.17 3.73 0.24
N GLY A 52 -12.32 2.50 0.71
CA GLY A 52 -12.20 1.26 -0.02
C GLY A 52 -13.35 0.99 -0.98
N ARG A 53 -14.34 1.89 -1.12
CA ARG A 53 -15.31 1.77 -2.21
C ARG A 53 -14.70 2.08 -3.58
N MET A 54 -13.64 2.91 -3.65
CA MET A 54 -12.93 3.14 -4.92
C MET A 54 -11.80 2.11 -5.14
N TYR A 55 -11.21 1.58 -4.07
CA TYR A 55 -10.24 0.49 -4.18
C TYR A 55 -10.89 -0.86 -4.48
N ARG A 56 -12.16 -1.10 -4.11
CA ARG A 56 -12.85 -2.36 -4.43
C ARG A 56 -13.15 -2.50 -5.92
N SER A 57 -13.59 -1.44 -6.61
CA SER A 57 -13.75 -1.48 -8.08
C SER A 57 -12.40 -1.62 -8.80
N MET A 58 -11.33 -1.03 -8.24
CA MET A 58 -9.97 -1.19 -8.76
C MET A 58 -9.36 -2.56 -8.45
N LEU A 59 -9.62 -3.17 -7.29
CA LEU A 59 -9.13 -4.50 -6.89
C LEU A 59 -9.90 -5.64 -7.58
N LEU A 60 -11.15 -5.40 -7.96
CA LEU A 60 -11.94 -6.35 -8.75
C LEU A 60 -11.55 -6.36 -10.23
N SER A 61 -10.65 -5.47 -10.67
CA SER A 61 -9.98 -5.50 -11.98
C SER A 61 -8.47 -5.82 -11.87
N TYR A 62 -7.99 -6.11 -10.67
CA TYR A 62 -6.57 -6.24 -10.34
C TYR A 62 -6.15 -7.70 -10.31
N ASP A 63 -5.26 -8.09 -11.23
CA ASP A 63 -4.46 -9.30 -11.04
C ASP A 63 -3.44 -9.00 -9.92
N ALA A 64 -3.75 -9.50 -8.72
CA ALA A 64 -2.90 -9.32 -7.54
C ALA A 64 -1.44 -9.75 -7.80
N ARG A 65 -1.22 -10.73 -8.68
CA ARG A 65 0.12 -11.20 -9.04
C ARG A 65 0.85 -10.19 -9.93
N ALA A 66 0.13 -9.58 -10.87
CA ALA A 66 0.70 -8.56 -11.76
C ALA A 66 1.14 -7.31 -10.98
N ALA A 67 0.43 -6.98 -9.91
CA ALA A 67 0.72 -5.77 -9.17
C ALA A 67 1.71 -5.94 -8.02
N GLU A 68 1.79 -7.13 -7.43
CA GLU A 68 2.90 -7.50 -6.57
C GLU A 68 4.22 -7.57 -7.38
N ALA A 69 4.17 -8.08 -8.62
CA ALA A 69 5.27 -8.01 -9.57
C ALA A 69 5.63 -6.54 -9.91
N ASN A 70 4.65 -5.66 -10.12
CA ASN A 70 4.88 -4.23 -10.38
C ASN A 70 5.48 -3.49 -9.17
N PHE A 71 5.13 -3.86 -7.94
CA PHE A 71 5.74 -3.24 -6.75
C PHE A 71 7.24 -3.59 -6.66
N PHE A 72 7.58 -4.87 -6.84
CA PHE A 72 8.97 -5.31 -6.80
C PHE A 72 9.81 -4.71 -7.92
N THR A 73 9.31 -4.71 -9.17
CA THR A 73 10.02 -4.09 -10.30
C THR A 73 10.16 -2.58 -10.14
N CYS A 74 9.14 -1.90 -9.59
CA CYS A 74 9.22 -0.49 -9.22
C CYS A 74 10.36 -0.24 -8.22
N LYS A 75 10.46 -1.04 -7.14
CA LYS A 75 11.51 -0.88 -6.14
C LYS A 75 12.90 -1.20 -6.66
N VAL A 76 13.04 -2.19 -7.53
CA VAL A 76 14.31 -2.46 -8.21
C VAL A 76 14.70 -1.29 -9.11
N CYS A 77 13.76 -0.78 -9.90
CA CYS A 77 14.00 0.39 -10.75
C CYS A 77 14.44 1.60 -9.90
N GLU A 78 13.69 1.97 -8.86
CA GLU A 78 14.04 3.11 -8.00
C GLU A 78 15.43 2.96 -7.37
N THR A 79 15.77 1.75 -6.93
CA THR A 79 17.10 1.44 -6.38
C THR A 79 18.20 1.66 -7.41
N VAL A 80 18.01 1.13 -8.63
CA VAL A 80 18.98 1.32 -9.73
C VAL A 80 19.12 2.80 -10.05
N MET A 81 18.02 3.54 -10.18
CA MET A 81 18.06 4.96 -10.52
C MET A 81 18.73 5.80 -9.42
N LYS A 82 18.54 5.45 -8.14
CA LYS A 82 19.26 6.08 -7.01
C LYS A 82 20.76 5.83 -7.07
N ILE A 83 21.18 4.60 -7.38
CA ILE A 83 22.60 4.28 -7.57
C ILE A 83 23.19 5.09 -8.71
N VAL A 84 22.53 5.14 -9.87
CA VAL A 84 22.97 5.97 -11.00
C VAL A 84 23.11 7.42 -10.58
N ASN A 85 22.11 7.97 -9.89
CA ASN A 85 22.12 9.35 -9.41
C ASN A 85 23.30 9.65 -8.47
N GLY A 86 23.66 8.69 -7.60
CA GLY A 86 24.81 8.79 -6.70
C GLY A 86 26.17 8.69 -7.39
N LEU A 87 26.23 8.15 -8.62
CA LEU A 87 27.45 8.11 -9.43
C LEU A 87 27.66 9.38 -10.27
N LEU A 88 26.66 10.25 -10.33
CA LEU A 88 26.66 11.44 -11.19
C LEU A 88 26.99 12.70 -10.39
N SER A 89 27.77 13.58 -11.00
CA SER A 89 27.96 14.95 -10.52
C SER A 89 26.78 15.85 -10.93
N SER A 90 26.76 17.09 -10.43
CA SER A 90 25.77 18.11 -10.82
C SER A 90 25.78 18.40 -12.32
N HIS A 91 26.97 18.40 -12.95
CA HIS A 91 27.13 18.56 -14.39
C HIS A 91 27.07 17.20 -15.11
N ARG A 92 25.89 16.86 -15.61
CA ARG A 92 25.62 15.61 -16.32
C ARG A 92 25.83 15.78 -17.82
N THR A 93 26.45 14.80 -18.46
CA THR A 93 26.54 14.70 -19.92
C THR A 93 26.02 13.34 -20.35
N GLN A 94 25.65 13.21 -21.62
CA GLN A 94 25.17 11.94 -22.17
C GLN A 94 26.18 10.80 -21.90
N ALA A 95 27.48 11.10 -22.01
CA ALA A 95 28.55 10.13 -21.77
C ALA A 95 28.68 9.74 -20.30
N THR A 96 28.59 10.69 -19.36
CA THR A 96 28.70 10.37 -17.93
C THR A 96 27.49 9.57 -17.43
N VAL A 97 26.29 9.91 -17.91
CA VAL A 97 25.06 9.17 -17.60
C VAL A 97 25.09 7.75 -18.18
N ALA A 98 25.50 7.59 -19.44
CA ALA A 98 25.64 6.26 -20.05
C ALA A 98 26.63 5.37 -19.29
N ALA A 99 27.77 5.94 -18.86
CA ALA A 99 28.75 5.23 -18.06
C ALA A 99 28.21 4.83 -16.68
N ALA A 100 27.45 5.71 -16.02
CA ALA A 100 26.83 5.43 -14.73
C ALA A 100 25.76 4.32 -14.83
N LEU A 101 24.91 4.36 -15.85
CA LEU A 101 23.91 3.31 -16.13
C LEU A 101 24.57 1.93 -16.34
N LYS A 102 25.69 1.88 -17.07
CA LYS A 102 26.44 0.64 -17.27
C LYS A 102 27.03 0.08 -15.98
N LYS A 103 27.48 0.94 -15.07
CA LYS A 103 28.07 0.55 -13.78
C LYS A 103 27.02 0.16 -12.74
N ALA A 104 25.85 0.81 -12.74
CA ALA A 104 24.85 0.66 -11.69
C ALA A 104 24.41 -0.80 -11.47
N CYS A 105 24.25 -1.59 -12.54
CA CYS A 105 23.86 -2.99 -12.41
C CYS A 105 24.92 -3.92 -11.79
N GLY A 106 26.17 -3.47 -11.63
CA GLY A 106 27.20 -4.15 -10.85
C GLY A 106 27.23 -3.76 -9.38
N LEU A 107 26.49 -2.72 -9.00
CA LEU A 107 26.45 -2.17 -7.64
C LEU A 107 25.12 -2.46 -6.91
N VAL A 108 24.15 -3.04 -7.61
CA VAL A 108 22.91 -3.53 -6.97
C VAL A 108 23.20 -4.73 -6.07
N PRO A 109 22.36 -4.98 -5.04
CA PRO A 109 22.48 -6.17 -4.20
C PRO A 109 22.53 -7.49 -4.99
N LEU A 110 23.18 -8.51 -4.41
CA LEU A 110 23.33 -9.83 -5.01
C LEU A 110 21.96 -10.41 -5.42
N GLY A 111 21.89 -11.02 -6.60
CA GLY A 111 20.66 -11.56 -7.19
C GLY A 111 19.85 -10.58 -8.04
N MET A 112 20.07 -9.26 -7.92
CA MET A 112 19.27 -8.26 -8.67
C MET A 112 19.88 -7.85 -10.02
N GLY A 113 21.14 -8.20 -10.29
CA GLY A 113 21.86 -7.75 -11.49
C GLY A 113 21.20 -8.14 -12.82
N GLY A 114 20.57 -9.33 -12.88
CA GLY A 114 19.82 -9.77 -14.06
C GLY A 114 18.58 -8.90 -14.34
N LEU A 115 17.82 -8.59 -13.29
CA LEU A 115 16.64 -7.72 -13.38
C LEU A 115 17.05 -6.27 -13.71
N CYS A 116 18.12 -5.77 -13.11
CA CYS A 116 18.66 -4.46 -13.43
C CYS A 116 18.99 -4.33 -14.92
N ARG A 117 19.66 -5.32 -15.52
CA ARG A 117 19.99 -5.27 -16.96
C ARG A 117 18.75 -5.29 -17.85
N ARG A 118 17.69 -5.99 -17.44
CA ARG A 118 16.40 -5.98 -18.14
C ARG A 118 15.69 -4.64 -18.05
N ILE A 119 15.92 -3.86 -16.98
CA ILE A 119 15.41 -2.49 -16.84
C ILE A 119 16.29 -1.51 -17.63
N VAL A 120 17.62 -1.53 -17.47
CA VAL A 120 18.49 -0.52 -18.08
C VAL A 120 18.64 -0.68 -19.60
N GLY A 121 18.70 -1.91 -20.10
CA GLY A 121 19.01 -2.19 -21.51
C GLY A 121 18.01 -1.56 -22.49
N PRO A 122 16.71 -1.92 -22.42
CA PRO A 122 15.69 -1.43 -23.36
C PRO A 122 15.47 0.09 -23.27
N PHE A 123 15.62 0.66 -22.08
CA PHE A 123 15.31 2.07 -21.81
C PHE A 123 16.54 2.98 -21.83
N SER A 124 17.71 2.48 -22.21
CA SER A 124 18.99 3.22 -22.10
C SER A 124 18.96 4.65 -22.64
N LYS A 125 18.40 4.88 -23.83
CA LYS A 125 18.28 6.24 -24.41
C LYS A 125 17.35 7.14 -23.60
N GLU A 126 16.18 6.62 -23.23
CA GLU A 126 15.17 7.33 -22.45
C GLU A 126 15.70 7.68 -21.05
N LEU A 127 16.35 6.72 -20.38
CA LEU A 127 17.00 6.91 -19.09
C LEU A 127 18.04 8.03 -19.17
N ILE A 128 18.86 8.06 -20.22
CA ILE A 128 19.85 9.13 -20.38
C ILE A 128 19.17 10.49 -20.48
N HIS A 129 18.11 10.61 -21.28
CA HIS A 129 17.35 11.84 -21.41
C HIS A 129 16.78 12.31 -20.06
N LEU A 130 16.07 11.43 -19.36
CA LEU A 130 15.43 11.76 -18.08
C LEU A 130 16.46 12.13 -17.00
N PHE A 131 17.65 11.51 -16.99
CA PHE A 131 18.72 11.91 -16.08
C PHE A 131 19.32 13.27 -16.42
N LEU A 132 19.40 13.65 -17.70
CA LEU A 132 19.84 14.99 -18.11
C LEU A 132 18.82 16.07 -17.71
N GLU A 133 17.54 15.72 -17.67
CA GLU A 133 16.46 16.58 -17.16
C GLU A 133 16.39 16.63 -15.62
N ASN A 134 17.31 15.96 -14.92
CA ASN A 134 17.31 15.83 -13.46
C ASN A 134 16.01 15.22 -12.90
N ALA A 135 15.36 14.33 -13.66
CA ALA A 135 14.19 13.61 -13.19
C ALA A 135 14.50 12.77 -11.96
N SER A 136 13.55 12.70 -11.03
CA SER A 136 13.69 11.89 -9.82
C SER A 136 13.68 10.39 -10.14
N PRO A 137 14.29 9.51 -9.31
CA PRO A 137 14.21 8.06 -9.49
C PRO A 137 12.80 7.53 -9.71
N ARG A 138 11.81 8.06 -8.98
CA ARG A 138 10.41 7.64 -9.11
C ARG A 138 9.78 8.15 -10.40
N THR A 139 10.05 9.39 -10.79
CA THR A 139 9.60 9.95 -12.08
C THR A 139 10.15 9.13 -13.24
N ILE A 140 11.44 8.79 -13.21
CA ILE A 140 12.09 7.95 -14.22
C ILE A 140 11.39 6.59 -14.31
N CYS A 141 11.23 5.91 -13.17
CA CYS A 141 10.62 4.59 -13.14
C CYS A 141 9.14 4.59 -13.55
N SER A 142 8.42 5.68 -13.31
CA SER A 142 7.06 5.86 -13.83
C SER A 142 7.03 6.11 -15.33
N ALA A 143 7.96 6.91 -15.86
CA ALA A 143 8.07 7.21 -17.29
C ALA A 143 8.35 5.95 -18.13
N ILE A 144 9.11 4.99 -17.58
CA ILE A 144 9.35 3.68 -18.20
C ILE A 144 8.34 2.60 -17.76
N HIS A 145 7.22 3.01 -17.17
CA HIS A 145 6.10 2.17 -16.73
C HIS A 145 6.44 1.06 -15.72
N MET A 146 7.56 1.19 -15.01
CA MET A 146 7.95 0.28 -13.93
C MET A 146 7.28 0.65 -12.61
N CYS A 147 6.95 1.92 -12.41
CA CYS A 147 6.16 2.40 -11.29
C CYS A 147 4.84 2.99 -11.78
N ARG A 148 3.79 2.88 -10.97
CA ARG A 148 2.57 3.66 -11.20
C ARG A 148 2.75 5.05 -10.62
N VAL A 149 2.27 6.05 -11.36
CA VAL A 149 2.07 7.40 -10.82
C VAL A 149 0.87 7.29 -9.88
N PHE A 150 1.14 7.16 -8.59
CA PHE A 150 0.12 7.50 -7.61
C PHE A 150 0.11 9.03 -7.58
N GLU A 151 -0.92 9.63 -8.17
CA GLU A 151 -1.31 10.96 -7.71
C GLU A 151 -1.72 10.78 -6.25
N GLU A 152 -0.77 11.03 -5.35
CA GLU A 152 -1.06 11.28 -3.95
C GLU A 152 -1.88 12.57 -3.91
N SER A 153 -3.18 12.43 -4.14
CA SER A 153 -4.13 13.35 -3.53
C SER A 153 -4.07 13.06 -2.04
N PHE A 154 -3.21 13.82 -1.35
CA PHE A 154 -3.29 14.03 0.08
C PHE A 154 -4.63 14.75 0.32
N VAL A 155 -5.72 13.99 0.29
CA VAL A 155 -7.00 14.46 0.78
C VAL A 155 -6.87 14.29 2.29
N GLU A 156 -6.85 15.41 3.00
CA GLU A 156 -7.16 15.45 4.41
C GLU A 156 -8.59 14.90 4.56
N LYS A 157 -8.72 13.60 4.86
CA LYS A 157 -10.01 12.91 4.85
C LYS A 157 -10.56 12.80 6.26
N THR A 158 -11.68 13.46 6.50
CA THR A 158 -12.58 13.15 7.61
C THR A 158 -13.27 11.81 7.36
N CYS A 159 -13.20 10.90 8.33
CA CYS A 159 -13.77 9.56 8.24
C CYS A 159 -15.27 9.57 8.56
N GLU A 160 -16.12 9.67 7.53
CA GLU A 160 -17.58 9.62 7.69
C GLU A 160 -18.14 8.19 7.84
N THR A 161 -17.32 7.15 7.69
CA THR A 161 -17.78 5.74 7.83
C THR A 161 -17.89 5.32 9.29
N CYS A 162 -17.14 5.98 10.19
CA CYS A 162 -17.16 5.72 11.63
C CYS A 162 -17.65 6.91 12.46
N SER A 163 -18.20 7.94 11.79
CA SER A 163 -19.16 8.79 12.49
C SER A 163 -20.35 7.90 12.86
N SER A 164 -20.79 8.02 14.11
CA SER A 164 -21.89 7.23 14.64
C SER A 164 -23.11 7.34 13.70
N PRO A 165 -23.73 6.23 13.26
CA PRO A 165 -24.99 6.29 12.54
C PRO A 165 -26.13 6.87 13.39
N PHE A 166 -25.89 7.16 14.67
CA PHE A 166 -26.84 7.71 15.64
C PHE A 166 -26.65 9.20 15.94
N SER A 167 -26.02 9.99 15.08
CA SER A 167 -26.02 11.46 15.23
C SER A 167 -27.44 12.08 15.19
N TRP A 168 -28.46 11.30 14.84
CA TRP A 168 -29.88 11.65 14.84
C TRP A 168 -30.61 11.29 16.15
N VAL A 169 -29.95 10.60 17.11
CA VAL A 169 -30.62 10.10 18.33
C VAL A 169 -30.85 11.19 19.39
N HIS A 170 -30.38 12.42 19.18
CA HIS A 170 -30.56 13.51 20.13
C HIS A 170 -31.32 14.73 19.62
N ASP A 171 -32.01 14.64 18.50
CA ASP A 171 -32.91 15.72 18.07
C ASP A 171 -34.26 15.16 17.64
N ASP A 172 -35.15 15.02 18.63
CA ASP A 172 -36.58 15.33 18.51
C ASP A 172 -37.11 15.54 19.93
N GLY A 173 -37.40 16.80 20.25
CA GLY A 173 -38.10 17.15 21.48
C GLY A 173 -39.55 16.70 21.46
N VAL A 174 -39.91 15.83 22.42
CA VAL A 174 -41.12 15.86 23.28
C VAL A 174 -40.73 15.23 24.62
#